data_AF-A0A4R4D3Q9-F1
#
_entry.id   AF-A0A4R4D3Q9-F1
#
_cell.length_a   1.000
_cell.length_b   1.000
_cell.length_c   1.000
_cell.angle_alpha   90.00
_cell.angle_beta   90.00
_cell.angle_gamma   90.00
#
_symmetry.space_group_name_H-M   'P 1'
#
loop_
_entity.id
_entity.type
_entity.pdbx_description
1 polymer ?
#
loop_
_entity_poly.entity_id
_entity_poly.type
_entity_poly.pdbx_seq_one_letter_code
_entity_poly.pdbx_strand_id
1 'polypeptide(L)'
;MRDTDAAGRALGRQESRDGTTRFYDNAGRATGRAESRDGTTRFYDNAGRATGRAESRDGTTRFYDRAGRAAGRAETRDGTTRFYDGAGRATGRAETRGDTTRFYDPAGRRRGEARRQ
;
A
#
# COMPACT_ATOMS: atom_id res chain seq x y z
N MET A 1 -13.03 -6.69 0.15
CA MET A 1 -12.93 -6.15 -1.23
C MET A 1 -12.36 -7.26 -2.11
N ARG A 2 -12.87 -7.44 -3.34
CA ARG A 2 -12.30 -8.38 -4.31
C ARG A 2 -11.36 -7.57 -5.19
N ASP A 3 -10.08 -7.89 -5.19
CA ASP A 3 -9.12 -7.29 -6.10
C ASP A 3 -9.19 -8.08 -7.40
N THR A 4 -9.44 -7.44 -8.54
CA THR A 4 -9.55 -8.13 -9.85
C THR A 4 -8.45 -7.69 -10.81
N ASP A 5 -8.00 -8.60 -11.68
CA ASP A 5 -7.09 -8.28 -12.78
C ASP A 5 -7.81 -7.55 -13.92
N ALA A 6 -7.05 -7.14 -14.95
CA ALA A 6 -7.60 -6.47 -16.13
C ALA A 6 -8.58 -7.33 -16.95
N ALA A 7 -8.68 -8.64 -16.67
CA ALA A 7 -9.64 -9.57 -17.26
C ALA A 7 -10.84 -9.86 -16.33
N GLY A 8 -10.97 -9.14 -15.20
CA GLY A 8 -12.05 -9.31 -14.24
C GLY A 8 -11.93 -10.55 -13.35
N ARG A 9 -10.79 -11.26 -13.38
CA ARG A 9 -10.55 -12.41 -12.49
C ARG A 9 -10.12 -11.89 -11.13
N ALA A 10 -10.69 -12.43 -10.05
CA ALA A 10 -10.18 -12.15 -8.72
C ALA A 10 -8.67 -12.48 -8.68
N LEU A 11 -7.86 -11.57 -8.18
CA LEU A 11 -6.44 -11.74 -7.85
C LEU A 11 -6.26 -12.20 -6.40
N GLY A 12 -7.32 -12.07 -5.61
CA GLY A 12 -7.42 -12.51 -4.24
C GLY A 12 -8.63 -11.89 -3.57
N ARG A 13 -8.77 -12.18 -2.29
CA ARG A 13 -9.77 -11.55 -1.42
C ARG A 13 -9.06 -10.98 -0.20
N GLN A 14 -9.52 -9.83 0.25
CA GLN A 14 -9.18 -9.32 1.57
C GLN A 14 -10.43 -9.17 2.45
N GLU A 15 -10.26 -9.51 3.73
CA GLU A 15 -11.29 -9.41 4.77
C GLU A 15 -10.74 -8.62 5.95
N SER A 16 -11.41 -7.53 6.30
CA SER A 16 -11.00 -6.65 7.40
C SER A 16 -12.01 -6.73 8.54
N ARG A 17 -11.51 -7.00 9.76
CA ARG A 17 -12.29 -7.00 11.01
C ARG A 17 -11.39 -6.58 12.16
N ASP A 18 -11.87 -5.66 13.01
CA ASP A 18 -11.22 -5.23 14.26
C ASP A 18 -9.73 -4.87 14.10
N GLY A 19 -9.41 -4.07 13.09
CA GLY A 19 -8.03 -3.64 12.79
C GLY A 19 -7.15 -4.72 12.15
N THR A 20 -7.67 -5.94 11.92
CA THR A 20 -6.96 -7.01 11.22
C THR A 20 -7.51 -7.19 9.81
N THR A 21 -6.63 -7.14 8.81
CA THR A 21 -6.95 -7.51 7.43
C THR A 21 -6.27 -8.82 7.07
N ARG A 22 -7.03 -9.83 6.65
CA ARG A 22 -6.51 -11.09 6.13
C ARG A 22 -6.53 -11.09 4.61
N PHE A 23 -5.49 -11.66 4.01
CA PHE A 23 -5.35 -11.79 2.56
C PHE A 23 -5.48 -13.26 2.18
N TYR A 24 -6.20 -13.52 1.09
CA TYR A 24 -6.42 -14.85 0.55
C TYR A 24 -6.13 -14.88 -0.95
N ASP A 25 -5.59 -15.99 -1.42
CA ASP A 25 -5.48 -16.26 -2.86
C ASP A 25 -6.84 -16.65 -3.46
N ASN A 26 -6.84 -16.91 -4.78
CA ASN A 26 -8.04 -17.30 -5.52
C ASN A 26 -8.63 -18.64 -5.13
N ALA A 27 -7.83 -19.53 -4.53
CA ALA A 27 -8.29 -20.80 -3.97
C ALA A 27 -8.84 -20.63 -2.55
N GLY A 28 -8.86 -19.40 -2.02
CA GLY A 28 -9.33 -19.09 -0.67
C GLY A 28 -8.32 -19.41 0.42
N ARG A 29 -7.06 -19.71 0.09
CA ARG A 29 -6.01 -20.00 1.07
C ARG A 29 -5.43 -18.70 1.60
N ALA A 30 -5.23 -18.61 2.92
CA ALA A 30 -4.63 -17.44 3.54
C ALA A 30 -3.17 -17.26 3.10
N THR A 31 -2.83 -16.07 2.63
CA THR A 31 -1.48 -15.70 2.17
C THR A 31 -0.74 -14.80 3.15
N GLY A 32 -1.47 -14.19 4.08
CA GLY A 32 -0.91 -13.35 5.14
C GLY A 32 -1.96 -12.48 5.80
N ARG A 33 -1.50 -11.56 6.64
CA ARG A 33 -2.37 -10.58 7.31
C ARG A 33 -1.65 -9.28 7.61
N ALA A 34 -2.43 -8.22 7.77
CA ALA A 34 -2.02 -6.93 8.30
C ALA A 34 -2.78 -6.64 9.59
N GLU A 35 -2.10 -6.15 10.62
CA GLU A 35 -2.71 -5.70 11.87
C GLU A 35 -2.42 -4.21 12.08
N SER A 36 -3.46 -3.40 12.17
CA SER A 36 -3.40 -1.95 12.33
C SER A 36 -3.85 -1.53 13.72
N ARG A 37 -2.98 -0.81 14.44
CA ARG A 37 -3.27 -0.21 15.74
C ARG A 37 -2.47 1.09 15.89
N ASP A 38 -3.13 2.15 16.33
CA ASP A 38 -2.53 3.45 16.68
C ASP A 38 -1.57 4.01 15.59
N GLY A 39 -2.02 3.96 14.34
CA GLY A 39 -1.24 4.45 13.18
C GLY A 39 -0.10 3.51 12.74
N THR A 40 0.11 2.38 13.41
CA THR A 40 1.07 1.36 13.00
C THR A 40 0.35 0.16 12.39
N THR A 41 0.76 -0.24 11.20
CA THR A 41 0.32 -1.48 10.55
C THR A 41 1.49 -2.47 10.48
N ARG A 42 1.33 -3.65 11.07
CA ARG A 42 2.31 -4.75 10.96
C ARG A 42 1.84 -5.77 9.93
N PHE A 43 2.75 -6.25 9.10
CA PHE A 43 2.47 -7.25 8.08
C PHE A 43 3.07 -8.60 8.49
N TYR A 44 2.33 -9.67 8.23
CA TYR A 44 2.73 -11.04 8.54
C TYR A 44 2.47 -11.95 7.34
N ASP A 45 3.35 -12.93 7.15
CA ASP A 45 3.12 -14.01 6.20
C ASP A 45 2.09 -15.03 6.73
N ASN A 46 1.75 -16.03 5.92
CA ASN A 46 0.80 -17.10 6.28
C ASN A 46 1.28 -17.96 7.47
N ALA A 47 2.58 -18.00 7.75
CA ALA A 47 3.17 -18.67 8.90
C ALA A 47 3.15 -17.80 10.17
N GLY A 48 2.62 -16.58 10.09
CA GLY A 48 2.55 -15.64 11.21
C GLY A 48 3.85 -14.89 11.50
N ARG A 49 4.85 -14.97 10.63
CA ARG A 49 6.13 -14.25 10.80
C ARG A 49 5.97 -12.82 10.29
N ALA A 50 6.45 -11.85 11.07
CA ALA A 50 6.45 -10.46 10.65
C ALA A 50 7.33 -10.25 9.42
N THR A 51 6.80 -9.59 8.40
CA THR A 51 7.49 -9.29 7.13
C THR A 51 7.88 -7.83 7.00
N GLY A 52 7.26 -6.95 7.79
CA GLY A 52 7.55 -5.52 7.82
C GLY A 52 6.47 -4.74 8.56
N ARG A 53 6.58 -3.42 8.54
CA ARG A 53 5.55 -2.53 9.10
C ARG A 53 5.45 -1.21 8.35
N ALA A 54 4.31 -0.56 8.48
CA ALA A 54 4.07 0.82 8.08
C ALA A 54 3.69 1.65 9.31
N GLU A 55 4.19 2.88 9.37
CA GLU A 55 3.87 3.85 10.43
C GLU A 55 3.34 5.12 9.78
N SER A 56 2.09 5.48 10.08
CA SER A 56 1.40 6.64 9.52
C SER A 56 1.20 7.71 10.58
N ARG A 57 1.73 8.91 10.31
CA ARG A 57 1.57 10.10 11.15
C ARG A 57 1.60 11.35 10.27
N ASP A 58 0.63 12.25 10.48
CA ASP A 58 0.56 13.59 9.86
C ASP A 58 0.74 13.58 8.33
N GLY A 59 0.02 12.68 7.65
CA GLY A 59 0.08 12.54 6.18
C GLY A 59 1.34 11.85 5.65
N THR A 60 2.26 11.44 6.53
CA THR A 60 3.45 10.66 6.16
C THR A 60 3.28 9.21 6.58
N THR A 61 3.50 8.29 5.66
CA THR A 61 3.60 6.85 5.93
C THR A 61 5.02 6.38 5.68
N ARG A 62 5.69 5.85 6.69
CA ARG A 62 7.02 5.23 6.59
C ARG A 62 6.88 3.72 6.53
N PHE A 63 7.64 3.08 5.65
CA PHE A 63 7.67 1.63 5.49
C PHE A 63 9.01 1.09 5.97
N TYR A 64 8.97 -0.03 6.70
CA TYR A 64 10.15 -0.71 7.22
C TYR A 64 10.11 -2.19 6.87
N ASP A 65 11.27 -2.75 6.59
CA ASP A 65 11.43 -4.19 6.40
C ASP A 65 11.35 -4.96 7.73
N ARG A 66 11.40 -6.30 7.66
CA ARG A 66 11.41 -7.18 8.83
C ARG A 66 12.52 -6.85 9.84
N ALA A 67 13.67 -6.35 9.38
CA ALA A 67 14.80 -5.98 10.24
C ALA A 67 14.65 -4.58 10.85
N GLY A 68 13.56 -3.85 10.52
CA GLY A 68 13.31 -2.49 10.99
C GLY A 68 14.05 -1.42 10.20
N ARG A 69 14.66 -1.75 9.05
CA ARG A 69 15.32 -0.77 8.17
C ARG A 69 14.27 -0.06 7.32
N ALA A 70 14.48 1.23 7.06
CA ALA A 70 13.61 2.01 6.21
C ALA A 70 13.61 1.44 4.78
N ALA A 71 12.42 1.06 4.30
CA ALA A 71 12.20 0.58 2.93
C ALA A 71 11.74 1.70 1.99
N GLY A 72 11.12 2.75 2.55
CA GLY A 72 10.65 3.91 1.81
C GLY A 72 9.62 4.71 2.60
N ARG A 73 9.06 5.74 1.97
CA ARG A 73 7.96 6.51 2.55
C ARG A 73 7.04 7.09 1.49
N ALA A 74 5.81 7.37 1.89
CA ALA A 74 4.84 8.15 1.14
C ALA A 74 4.48 9.40 1.94
N GLU A 75 4.41 10.54 1.28
CA GLU A 75 4.02 11.83 1.87
C GLU A 75 2.83 12.39 1.09
N THR A 76 1.68 12.52 1.75
CA THR A 76 0.46 13.04 1.16
C THR A 76 0.17 14.44 1.65
N ARG A 77 0.03 15.38 0.71
CA ARG A 77 -0.35 16.77 0.95
C ARG A 77 -1.17 17.30 -0.22
N ASP A 78 -2.31 17.93 0.09
CA ASP A 78 -3.17 18.63 -0.88
C ASP A 78 -3.51 17.76 -2.11
N GLY A 79 -3.90 16.50 -1.88
CA GLY A 79 -4.25 15.54 -2.93
C GLY A 79 -3.06 14.99 -3.73
N THR A 80 -1.83 15.34 -3.38
CA THR A 80 -0.61 14.80 -3.99
C THR A 80 0.10 13.89 -3.01
N THR A 81 0.36 12.65 -3.41
CA THR A 81 1.21 11.71 -2.68
C THR A 81 2.55 11.55 -3.39
N ARG A 82 3.66 11.87 -2.71
CA ARG A 82 5.02 11.64 -3.20
C ARG A 82 5.58 10.35 -2.60
N PHE A 83 6.28 9.57 -3.40
CA PHE A 83 6.89 8.31 -2.99
C PHE A 83 8.41 8.44 -2.99
N TYR A 84 9.06 7.85 -1.99
CA TYR A 84 10.51 7.82 -1.87
C TYR A 84 11.00 6.43 -1.48
N ASP A 85 12.19 6.07 -1.94
CA ASP A 85 12.88 4.85 -1.52
C ASP A 85 13.50 4.97 -0.12
N GLY A 86 14.08 3.88 0.38
CA GLY A 86 14.75 3.85 1.69
C GLY A 86 15.96 4.77 1.82
N ALA A 87 16.54 5.23 0.70
CA ALA A 87 17.60 6.24 0.67
C ALA A 87 17.07 7.68 0.58
N GLY A 88 15.74 7.85 0.52
CA GLY A 88 15.08 9.15 0.45
C GLY A 88 14.96 9.74 -0.96
N ARG A 89 15.29 9.00 -2.01
CA ARG A 89 15.17 9.45 -3.40
C ARG A 89 13.73 9.33 -3.86
N ALA A 90 13.22 10.35 -4.57
CA ALA A 90 11.87 10.33 -5.11
C ALA A 90 11.73 9.22 -6.18
N THR A 91 10.71 8.38 -6.03
CA THR A 91 10.41 7.26 -6.94
C THR A 91 9.17 7.52 -7.80
N GLY A 92 8.42 8.58 -7.51
CA GLY A 92 7.28 9.03 -8.30
C GLY A 92 6.28 9.82 -7.45
N ARG A 93 5.14 10.13 -8.06
CA ARG A 93 4.01 10.74 -7.33
C ARG A 93 2.67 10.31 -7.91
N ALA A 94 1.65 10.39 -7.07
CA ALA A 94 0.25 10.29 -7.45
C ALA A 94 -0.45 11.63 -7.17
N GLU A 95 -1.30 12.07 -8.08
CA GLU A 95 -2.14 13.27 -7.91
C GLU A 95 -3.61 12.88 -8.04
N THR A 96 -4.38 13.06 -6.98
CA THR A 96 -5.82 12.79 -6.95
C THR A 96 -6.60 14.09 -7.13
N ARG A 97 -7.49 14.12 -8.14
CA ARG A 97 -8.46 15.20 -8.39
C ARG A 97 -9.82 14.58 -8.70
N GLY A 98 -10.80 14.85 -7.83
CA GLY A 98 -12.09 14.15 -7.87
C GLY A 98 -11.87 12.64 -7.82
N ASP A 99 -12.51 11.91 -8.72
CA ASP A 99 -12.41 10.44 -8.79
C ASP A 99 -11.19 9.94 -9.55
N THR A 100 -10.37 10.84 -10.11
CA THR A 100 -9.21 10.47 -10.93
C THR A 100 -7.91 10.63 -10.15
N THR A 101 -7.09 9.58 -10.13
CA THR A 101 -5.72 9.60 -9.64
C THR A 101 -4.74 9.41 -10.79
N ARG A 102 -3.81 10.33 -11.00
CA ARG A 102 -2.77 10.25 -12.04
C ARG A 102 -1.44 9.87 -11.43
N PHE A 103 -0.70 8.97 -12.07
CA PHE A 103 0.61 8.51 -11.61
C PHE A 103 1.71 9.06 -12.50
N TYR A 104 2.81 9.48 -11.89
CA TYR A 104 3.99 10.02 -12.59
C TYR A 104 5.26 9.36 -12.08
N ASP A 105 6.23 9.19 -12.97
CA ASP A 105 7.57 8.75 -12.62
C ASP A 105 8.42 9.88 -12.00
N PRO A 106 9.65 9.60 -11.53
CA PRO A 106 10.51 10.62 -10.93
C PRO A 106 10.84 11.80 -11.86
N ALA A 107 10.85 11.57 -13.17
CA ALA A 107 11.08 12.60 -14.17
C ALA A 107 9.82 13.43 -14.49
N GLY A 108 8.70 13.14 -13.80
CA GLY A 108 7.43 13.82 -13.98
C GLY A 108 6.62 13.34 -15.18
N ARG A 109 7.02 12.25 -15.86
CA ARG A 109 6.26 11.70 -16.98
C ARG A 109 5.09 10.88 -16.46
N ARG A 110 3.91 11.09 -17.04
CA ARG A 110 2.69 10.36 -16.69
C ARG A 110 2.86 8.87 -17.05
N ARG A 111 2.58 7.99 -16.09
CA ARG A 111 2.65 6.53 -16.21
C ARG A 111 1.28 5.85 -16.28
N GLY A 112 0.24 6.52 -15.81
CA GLY A 112 -1.12 5.96 -15.85
C GLY A 112 -2.12 6.83 -15.12
N GLU A 113 -3.37 6.37 -15.07
CA GLU A 113 -4.40 6.90 -14.20
C GLU A 113 -5.29 5.78 -13.66
N ALA A 114 -5.90 6.00 -12.51
CA ALA A 114 -6.95 5.18 -11.93
C ALA A 114 -8.17 6.05 -11.68
N ARG A 115 -9.37 5.50 -11.88
CA ARG A 115 -10.64 6.16 -11.59
C ARG A 115 -11.41 5.34 -10.57
N ARG A 116 -11.95 5.97 -9.53
CA ARG A 116 -12.97 5.32 -8.69
C ARG A 116 -14.28 5.28 -9.48
N GLN A 117 -14.91 4.11 -9.50
CA GLN A 117 -16.25 3.88 -10.06
C GLN A 117 -17.28 3.88 -8.92
#